data_AF-A0A9E3Y1P1-F1
#
_entry.id   AF-A0A9E3Y1P1-F1
#
_cell.length_a   1.000
_cell.length_b   1.000
_cell.length_c   1.000
_cell.angle_alpha   90.00
_cell.angle_beta   90.00
_cell.angle_gamma   90.00
#
_symmetry.space_group_name_H-M   'P 1'
#
loop_
_entity.id
_entity.type
_entity.pdbx_description
1 polymer ?
#
loop_
_entity_poly.entity_id
_entity_poly.type
_entity_poly.pdbx_seq_one_letter_code
_entity_poly.pdbx_strand_id
1 'polypeptide(L)'
;MTSAAPGWRVATALAPGEARRIARSVAFLMFMPLWVATARTAATWQPAWPLASIEVAVGLVPLGWCLLVLTNLATLRDRRHGVDVICDTLPASTAARTGGHLLGGLVGVPFAVALLIVWSTLPPDRVGDPDLAELVVPLLLVAGGAVLGVATARWLPWAFMTVPVIGATIFITGKIGEARISRTRFLGFIANPHPSGLSGLEVRPTLLHLVWLLAWTAMMAMVALLRHNRGRAVVTATSMIGVVIVVTGIGQLRAVDPTVAMERADLLNRPERHQRCVVDGTVTYCGYPETDQHRRDWQTAVGAVLVQLPVEVRDRPLVVSQRVPYLVANSNCGTTPVLEHLDSPIAEAVSLARAWSLDGAVHPSVYPDALPCSEDSLNGLFTAMQVGSWAVGLPPSQWGEGERCHADGQARSAIALWLSTVGGGRLGTFLENADVDGAGRVDVTSWNTQPTVGVAWHESDVKAALAMADLPVSRVAGSLKASWDELTAASTPTSAVLDLLGLPSIEAPAVARDQCPAVTP
;
A
#
# COMPACT_ATOMS: atom_id res chain seq x y z
N MET A 1 -24.62 13.46 41.91
CA MET A 1 -23.97 12.14 42.06
C MET A 1 -25.02 11.06 41.91
N THR A 2 -25.28 10.63 40.68
CA THR A 2 -26.23 9.57 40.32
C THR A 2 -25.72 8.24 40.84
N SER A 3 -26.49 7.55 41.69
CA SER A 3 -26.17 6.21 42.17
C SER A 3 -25.97 5.27 40.98
N ALA A 4 -24.74 4.87 40.69
CA ALA A 4 -24.46 3.84 39.69
C ALA A 4 -25.32 2.62 40.04
N ALA A 5 -26.17 2.19 39.10
CA ALA A 5 -27.07 1.07 39.31
C ALA A 5 -26.26 -0.16 39.80
N PRO A 6 -26.73 -0.91 40.81
CA PRO A 6 -25.97 -1.99 41.46
C PRO A 6 -25.31 -2.98 40.49
N GLY A 7 -25.89 -3.16 39.29
CA GLY A 7 -25.34 -4.03 38.25
C GLY A 7 -24.00 -3.59 37.64
N TRP A 8 -23.68 -2.29 37.55
CA TRP A 8 -22.40 -1.84 36.97
C TRP A 8 -21.22 -2.20 37.86
N ARG A 9 -21.35 -2.02 39.18
CA ARG A 9 -20.32 -2.38 40.16
C ARG A 9 -20.00 -3.88 40.12
N VAL A 10 -21.04 -4.70 39.96
CA VAL A 10 -20.89 -6.14 39.79
C VAL A 10 -20.17 -6.48 38.48
N ALA A 11 -20.56 -5.87 37.35
CA ALA A 11 -19.88 -6.08 36.07
C ALA A 11 -18.39 -5.73 36.13
N THR A 12 -18.03 -4.59 36.71
CA THR A 12 -16.62 -4.17 36.88
C THR A 12 -15.84 -5.07 37.82
N ALA A 13 -16.49 -5.65 38.84
CA ALA A 13 -15.84 -6.60 39.75
C ALA A 13 -15.61 -7.98 39.09
N LEU A 14 -16.49 -8.41 38.19
CA LEU A 14 -16.35 -9.66 37.43
C LEU A 14 -15.29 -9.56 36.33
N ALA A 15 -15.13 -8.38 35.72
CA ALA A 15 -14.29 -8.18 34.55
C ALA A 15 -12.81 -8.64 34.73
N PRO A 16 -12.10 -8.32 35.84
CA PRO A 16 -10.73 -8.79 36.04
C PRO A 16 -10.62 -10.32 36.11
N GLY A 17 -11.65 -10.99 36.66
CA GLY A 17 -11.71 -12.45 36.75
C GLY A 17 -11.84 -13.09 35.37
N GLU A 18 -12.72 -12.57 34.53
CA GLU A 18 -12.88 -13.03 33.14
C GLU A 18 -11.66 -12.70 32.28
N ALA A 19 -11.12 -11.48 32.39
CA ALA A 19 -9.89 -11.06 31.71
C ALA A 19 -8.73 -12.01 32.02
N ARG A 20 -8.51 -12.33 33.30
CA ARG A 20 -7.45 -13.26 33.74
C ARG A 20 -7.65 -14.68 33.20
N ARG A 21 -8.89 -15.16 33.11
CA ARG A 21 -9.19 -16.49 32.53
C ARG A 21 -8.91 -16.52 31.03
N ILE A 22 -9.32 -15.49 30.29
CA ILE A 22 -9.07 -15.37 28.85
C ILE A 22 -7.57 -15.32 28.58
N ALA A 23 -6.84 -14.41 29.25
CA ALA A 23 -5.41 -14.20 29.04
C ALA A 23 -4.55 -15.42 29.42
N ARG A 24 -5.03 -16.28 30.33
CA ARG A 24 -4.35 -17.52 30.72
C ARG A 24 -4.82 -18.76 29.97
N SER A 25 -5.78 -18.61 29.06
CA SER A 25 -6.27 -19.76 28.28
C SER A 25 -5.18 -20.26 27.33
N VAL A 26 -5.06 -21.59 27.19
CA VAL A 26 -4.08 -22.21 26.29
C VAL A 26 -4.28 -21.71 24.86
N ALA A 27 -5.52 -21.55 24.42
CA ALA A 27 -5.82 -21.01 23.09
C ALA A 27 -5.29 -19.58 22.90
N PHE A 28 -5.47 -18.66 23.86
CA PHE A 28 -4.92 -17.31 23.76
C PHE A 28 -3.39 -17.32 23.65
N LEU A 29 -2.73 -18.14 24.48
CA LEU A 29 -1.27 -18.26 24.50
C LEU A 29 -0.72 -18.92 23.23
N MET A 30 -1.39 -19.93 22.68
CA MET A 30 -1.01 -20.57 21.41
C MET A 30 -1.20 -19.64 20.21
N PHE A 31 -2.15 -18.71 20.28
CA PHE A 31 -2.33 -17.73 19.22
C PHE A 31 -1.17 -16.71 19.23
N MET A 32 -0.66 -16.24 20.38
CA MET A 32 0.38 -15.19 20.41
C MET A 32 1.59 -15.38 19.44
N PRO A 33 2.27 -16.55 19.36
CA PRO A 33 3.38 -16.75 18.42
C PRO A 33 2.98 -16.66 16.94
N LEU A 34 1.84 -17.27 16.57
CA LEU A 34 1.32 -17.20 15.19
C LEU A 34 1.11 -15.76 14.75
N TRP A 35 0.87 -14.86 15.71
CA TRP A 35 0.51 -13.49 15.43
C TRP A 35 1.68 -12.53 15.44
N VAL A 36 2.67 -12.78 16.30
CA VAL A 36 3.97 -12.16 16.13
C VAL A 36 4.52 -12.52 14.75
N ALA A 37 4.31 -13.76 14.27
CA ALA A 37 4.69 -14.16 12.93
C ALA A 37 3.90 -13.39 11.85
N THR A 38 2.56 -13.37 11.89
CA THR A 38 1.77 -12.63 10.88
C THR A 38 2.03 -11.13 10.90
N ALA A 39 2.19 -10.53 12.09
CA ALA A 39 2.49 -9.10 12.22
C ALA A 39 3.90 -8.78 11.72
N ARG A 40 4.88 -9.67 11.92
CA ARG A 40 6.24 -9.50 11.40
C ARG A 40 6.27 -9.64 9.88
N THR A 41 5.57 -10.63 9.33
CA THR A 41 5.42 -10.78 7.87
C THR A 41 4.75 -9.53 7.30
N ALA A 42 3.60 -9.12 7.84
CA ALA A 42 2.93 -7.89 7.42
C ALA A 42 3.84 -6.64 7.55
N ALA A 43 4.71 -6.56 8.56
CA ALA A 43 5.60 -5.41 8.76
C ALA A 43 6.61 -5.18 7.63
N THR A 44 6.95 -6.20 6.84
CA THR A 44 7.96 -6.13 5.78
C THR A 44 7.37 -5.83 4.41
N TRP A 45 6.05 -5.76 4.29
CA TRP A 45 5.38 -5.74 2.99
C TRP A 45 5.27 -4.33 2.40
N GLN A 46 5.26 -3.28 3.23
CA GLN A 46 5.05 -1.91 2.75
C GLN A 46 6.11 -0.94 3.27
N PRO A 47 6.77 -0.20 2.37
CA PRO A 47 7.74 0.81 2.73
C PRO A 47 7.08 2.11 3.23
N ALA A 48 5.77 2.29 3.12
CA ALA A 48 5.08 3.55 3.45
C ALA A 48 4.06 3.40 4.60
N TRP A 49 4.06 4.35 5.54
CA TRP A 49 3.17 4.37 6.70
C TRP A 49 1.66 4.32 6.37
N PRO A 50 1.16 5.07 5.36
CA PRO A 50 -0.25 4.99 4.99
C PRO A 50 -0.71 3.57 4.64
N LEU A 51 0.13 2.83 3.90
CA LEU A 51 -0.13 1.42 3.55
C LEU A 51 0.07 0.50 4.76
N ALA A 52 1.14 0.73 5.52
CA ALA A 52 1.51 -0.10 6.66
C ALA A 52 0.45 -0.07 7.78
N SER A 53 -0.28 1.04 7.94
CA SER A 53 -1.39 1.15 8.91
C SER A 53 -2.48 0.08 8.71
N ILE A 54 -2.70 -0.32 7.46
CA ILE A 54 -3.71 -1.32 7.09
C ILE A 54 -3.20 -2.72 7.32
N GLU A 55 -1.92 -2.95 7.06
CA GLU A 55 -1.26 -4.22 7.36
C GLU A 55 -1.21 -4.49 8.85
N VAL A 56 -1.07 -3.43 9.66
CA VAL A 56 -1.24 -3.52 11.11
C VAL A 56 -2.67 -3.93 11.46
N ALA A 57 -3.68 -3.31 10.85
CA ALA A 57 -5.08 -3.68 11.06
C ALA A 57 -5.36 -5.13 10.68
N VAL A 58 -4.91 -5.57 9.49
CA VAL A 58 -5.01 -6.95 9.00
C VAL A 58 -4.24 -7.92 9.89
N GLY A 59 -3.05 -7.53 10.35
CA GLY A 59 -2.20 -8.32 11.24
C GLY A 59 -2.82 -8.54 12.62
N LEU A 60 -3.70 -7.64 13.09
CA LEU A 60 -4.39 -7.73 14.39
C LEU A 60 -5.83 -8.29 14.30
N VAL A 61 -6.47 -8.22 13.13
CA VAL A 61 -7.10 -9.39 12.48
C VAL A 61 -7.41 -10.61 13.36
N PRO A 62 -6.51 -11.61 13.35
CA PRO A 62 -6.74 -12.84 14.08
C PRO A 62 -6.85 -12.69 15.61
N LEU A 63 -6.49 -11.54 16.24
CA LEU A 63 -6.76 -11.28 17.68
C LEU A 63 -8.22 -11.09 17.91
N GLY A 64 -8.82 -10.28 17.04
CA GLY A 64 -10.25 -10.07 17.05
C GLY A 64 -10.95 -11.41 16.98
N TRP A 65 -10.56 -12.29 16.06
CA TRP A 65 -11.17 -13.62 15.92
C TRP A 65 -10.87 -14.56 17.09
N CYS A 66 -9.64 -14.56 17.63
CA CYS A 66 -9.29 -15.33 18.82
C CYS A 66 -10.16 -14.91 20.01
N LEU A 67 -10.26 -13.60 20.26
CA LEU A 67 -11.10 -13.05 21.34
C LEU A 67 -12.58 -13.28 21.09
N LEU A 68 -13.04 -13.24 19.85
CA LEU A 68 -14.40 -13.61 19.47
C LEU A 68 -14.71 -15.04 19.93
N VAL A 69 -13.83 -15.99 19.63
CA VAL A 69 -13.98 -17.39 20.06
C VAL A 69 -13.94 -17.50 21.60
N LEU A 70 -12.94 -16.89 22.24
CA LEU A 70 -12.73 -17.02 23.68
C LEU A 70 -13.86 -16.38 24.51
N THR A 71 -14.32 -15.19 24.12
CA THR A 71 -15.42 -14.50 24.80
C THR A 71 -16.76 -15.18 24.55
N ASN A 72 -16.97 -15.77 23.37
CA ASN A 72 -18.13 -16.62 23.09
C ASN A 72 -18.15 -17.83 24.02
N LEU A 73 -17.03 -18.57 24.10
CA LEU A 73 -16.90 -19.74 24.98
C LEU A 73 -17.03 -19.38 26.47
N ALA A 74 -16.48 -18.24 26.89
CA ALA A 74 -16.60 -17.74 28.26
C ALA A 74 -18.05 -17.40 28.61
N THR A 75 -18.77 -16.77 27.68
CA THR A 75 -20.17 -16.37 27.86
C THR A 75 -21.12 -17.58 27.83
N LEU A 76 -20.82 -18.61 27.04
CA LEU A 76 -21.57 -19.87 26.99
C LEU A 76 -21.19 -20.86 28.10
N ARG A 77 -20.23 -20.53 28.98
CA ARG A 77 -19.67 -21.44 29.97
C ARG A 77 -20.74 -22.09 30.85
N ASP A 78 -21.64 -21.30 31.40
CA ASP A 78 -22.67 -21.79 32.32
C ASP A 78 -23.59 -22.79 31.63
N ARG A 79 -24.00 -22.50 30.39
CA ARG A 79 -24.84 -23.37 29.58
C ARG A 79 -24.11 -24.65 29.15
N ARG A 80 -22.85 -24.53 28.72
CA ARG A 80 -22.01 -25.67 28.31
C ARG A 80 -21.79 -26.66 29.44
N HIS A 81 -21.78 -26.20 30.68
CA HIS A 81 -21.62 -27.04 31.86
C HIS A 81 -22.95 -27.36 32.56
N GLY A 82 -24.10 -26.92 32.04
CA GLY A 82 -25.41 -27.18 32.63
C GLY A 82 -25.60 -26.56 34.02
N VAL A 83 -24.92 -25.43 34.31
CA VAL A 83 -24.98 -24.73 35.60
C VAL A 83 -25.74 -23.41 35.52
N ASP A 84 -26.46 -23.17 34.43
CA ASP A 84 -27.28 -21.97 34.20
C ASP A 84 -28.33 -21.77 35.29
N VAL A 85 -29.03 -22.84 35.71
CA VAL A 85 -30.01 -22.79 36.81
C VAL A 85 -29.38 -22.33 38.13
N ILE A 86 -28.14 -22.79 38.42
CA ILE A 86 -27.41 -22.38 39.64
C ILE A 86 -27.02 -20.90 39.52
N CYS A 87 -26.47 -20.50 38.37
CA CYS A 87 -26.07 -19.12 38.12
C CYS A 87 -27.25 -18.14 38.19
N ASP A 88 -28.47 -18.55 37.85
CA ASP A 88 -29.66 -17.71 37.96
C ASP A 88 -30.10 -17.42 39.40
N THR A 89 -29.59 -18.18 40.38
CA THR A 89 -29.78 -17.89 41.81
C THR A 89 -28.78 -16.86 42.36
N LEU A 90 -27.72 -16.54 41.60
CA LEU A 90 -26.71 -15.58 42.05
C LEU A 90 -27.26 -14.14 42.06
N PRO A 91 -26.84 -13.29 43.02
CA PRO A 91 -27.25 -11.88 43.08
C PRO A 91 -26.89 -11.06 41.82
N ALA A 92 -25.93 -11.54 41.02
CA ALA A 92 -25.51 -10.92 39.78
C ALA A 92 -26.50 -11.25 38.65
N SER A 93 -27.32 -10.26 38.25
CA SER A 93 -28.19 -10.38 37.08
C SER A 93 -27.45 -10.80 35.81
N THR A 94 -28.14 -11.46 34.88
CA THR A 94 -27.57 -11.86 33.57
C THR A 94 -27.00 -10.68 32.80
N ALA A 95 -27.62 -9.49 32.90
CA ALA A 95 -27.09 -8.27 32.29
C ALA A 95 -25.75 -7.83 32.91
N ALA A 96 -25.59 -7.94 34.24
CA ALA A 96 -24.33 -7.65 34.92
C ALA A 96 -23.23 -8.66 34.53
N ARG A 97 -23.58 -9.96 34.39
CA ARG A 97 -22.65 -10.98 33.87
C ARG A 97 -22.22 -10.69 32.43
N THR A 98 -23.15 -10.33 31.55
CA THR A 98 -22.83 -9.87 30.18
C THR A 98 -21.90 -8.67 30.19
N GLY A 99 -22.17 -7.66 31.03
CA GLY A 99 -21.27 -6.52 31.21
C GLY A 99 -19.86 -6.93 31.67
N GLY A 100 -19.77 -7.90 32.58
CA GLY A 100 -18.49 -8.47 33.03
C GLY A 100 -17.71 -9.15 31.90
N HIS A 101 -18.37 -9.93 31.05
CA HIS A 101 -17.71 -10.54 29.88
C HIS A 101 -17.30 -9.52 28.82
N LEU A 102 -18.12 -8.49 28.56
CA LEU A 102 -17.78 -7.41 27.64
C LEU A 102 -16.51 -6.68 28.10
N LEU A 103 -16.47 -6.26 29.37
CA LEU A 103 -15.31 -5.58 29.95
C LEU A 103 -14.09 -6.50 30.06
N GLY A 104 -14.29 -7.76 30.48
CA GLY A 104 -13.20 -8.74 30.60
C GLY A 104 -12.59 -9.12 29.25
N GLY A 105 -13.40 -9.14 28.18
CA GLY A 105 -12.94 -9.40 26.81
C GLY A 105 -11.99 -8.33 26.26
N LEU A 106 -12.05 -7.10 26.78
CA LEU A 106 -11.12 -6.02 26.41
C LEU A 106 -9.67 -6.26 26.85
N VAL A 107 -9.39 -7.36 27.57
CA VAL A 107 -8.04 -7.76 27.95
C VAL A 107 -7.10 -7.88 26.75
N GLY A 108 -7.60 -8.14 25.54
CA GLY A 108 -6.78 -8.19 24.33
C GLY A 108 -6.27 -6.84 23.83
N VAL A 109 -6.93 -5.73 24.17
CA VAL A 109 -6.52 -4.37 23.75
C VAL A 109 -5.11 -4.00 24.23
N PRO A 110 -4.72 -4.16 25.52
CA PRO A 110 -3.35 -3.87 25.95
C PRO A 110 -2.30 -4.77 25.26
N PHE A 111 -2.63 -6.02 24.90
CA PHE A 111 -1.73 -6.85 24.10
C PHE A 111 -1.59 -6.31 22.67
N ALA A 112 -2.70 -5.88 22.05
CA ALA A 112 -2.66 -5.24 20.75
C ALA A 112 -1.81 -3.96 20.78
N VAL A 113 -1.93 -3.12 21.82
CA VAL A 113 -1.08 -1.94 22.02
C VAL A 113 0.40 -2.32 22.15
N ALA A 114 0.73 -3.33 22.96
CA ALA A 114 2.12 -3.79 23.08
C ALA A 114 2.69 -4.26 21.73
N LEU A 115 1.88 -4.94 20.92
CA LEU A 115 2.25 -5.35 19.57
C LEU A 115 2.42 -4.17 18.62
N LEU A 116 1.55 -3.15 18.68
CA LEU A 116 1.72 -1.92 17.92
C LEU A 116 3.04 -1.23 18.26
N ILE A 117 3.40 -1.18 19.54
CA ILE A 117 4.67 -0.62 20.00
C ILE A 117 5.84 -1.42 19.41
N VAL A 118 5.84 -2.75 19.56
CA VAL A 118 6.89 -3.60 18.96
C VAL A 118 6.97 -3.39 17.45
N TRP A 119 5.84 -3.35 16.77
CA TRP A 119 5.77 -3.16 15.32
C TRP A 119 6.25 -1.78 14.86
N SER A 120 6.01 -0.73 15.66
CA SER A 120 6.54 0.62 15.41
C SER A 120 8.06 0.72 15.59
N THR A 121 8.68 -0.28 16.23
CA THR A 121 10.15 -0.40 16.35
C THR A 121 10.78 -1.28 15.27
N LEU A 122 9.97 -1.94 14.42
CA LEU A 122 10.42 -2.69 13.23
C LEU A 122 10.56 -1.71 12.03
N PRO A 123 11.26 -2.11 10.95
CA PRO A 123 12.37 -1.40 10.33
C PRO A 123 12.20 0.14 10.16
N PRO A 124 13.27 0.91 10.44
CA PRO A 124 13.23 2.35 10.67
C PRO A 124 13.03 3.22 9.41
N ASP A 125 12.88 2.62 8.24
CA ASP A 125 12.92 3.27 6.93
C ASP A 125 11.54 3.50 6.31
N ARG A 126 10.47 3.45 7.11
CA ARG A 126 9.12 3.72 6.58
C ARG A 126 8.91 5.18 6.21
N VAL A 127 8.38 5.40 5.02
CA VAL A 127 8.06 6.68 4.42
C VAL A 127 6.82 7.30 5.06
N GLY A 128 6.87 8.61 5.34
CA GLY A 128 5.75 9.37 5.90
C GLY A 128 5.61 9.27 7.42
N ASP A 129 4.50 9.80 7.93
CA ASP A 129 4.18 9.78 9.36
C ASP A 129 2.98 8.85 9.63
N PRO A 130 2.94 8.17 10.80
CA PRO A 130 1.75 7.43 11.20
C PRO A 130 0.59 8.37 11.52
N ASP A 131 -0.58 8.10 10.94
CA ASP A 131 -1.82 8.69 11.43
C ASP A 131 -2.25 7.97 12.73
N LEU A 132 -2.26 8.72 13.84
CA LEU A 132 -2.64 8.19 15.15
C LEU A 132 -4.06 7.62 15.16
N ALA A 133 -5.00 8.20 14.39
CA ALA A 133 -6.36 7.70 14.33
C ALA A 133 -6.42 6.36 13.57
N GLU A 134 -5.57 6.16 12.56
CA GLU A 134 -5.40 4.85 11.90
C GLU A 134 -4.80 3.80 12.83
N LEU A 135 -3.87 4.19 13.71
CA LEU A 135 -3.32 3.27 14.71
C LEU A 135 -4.35 2.80 15.75
N VAL A 136 -5.48 3.49 15.90
CA VAL A 136 -6.58 3.06 16.80
C VAL A 136 -7.51 2.06 16.13
N VAL A 137 -7.63 2.07 14.80
CA VAL A 137 -8.43 1.11 14.01
C VAL A 137 -8.15 -0.36 14.41
N PRO A 138 -6.91 -0.88 14.38
CA PRO A 138 -6.61 -2.24 14.83
C PRO A 138 -7.10 -2.53 16.24
N LEU A 139 -6.96 -1.58 17.17
CA LEU A 139 -7.39 -1.76 18.56
C LEU A 139 -8.91 -1.93 18.66
N LEU A 140 -9.66 -1.19 17.84
CA LEU A 140 -11.11 -1.35 17.72
C LEU A 140 -11.50 -2.67 17.07
N LEU A 141 -10.74 -3.19 16.11
CA LEU A 141 -10.99 -4.52 15.54
C LEU A 141 -10.83 -5.63 16.59
N VAL A 142 -9.78 -5.51 17.43
CA VAL A 142 -9.56 -6.42 18.55
C VAL A 142 -10.70 -6.35 19.58
N ALA A 143 -11.08 -5.14 20.00
CA ALA A 143 -12.20 -4.94 20.91
C ALA A 143 -13.53 -5.42 20.30
N GLY A 144 -13.75 -5.12 19.03
CA GLY A 144 -14.92 -5.52 18.24
C GLY A 144 -15.08 -7.03 18.18
N GLY A 145 -14.00 -7.78 17.96
CA GLY A 145 -13.99 -9.23 18.01
C GLY A 145 -14.46 -9.78 19.37
N ALA A 146 -13.91 -9.26 20.47
CA ALA A 146 -14.32 -9.63 21.83
C ALA A 146 -15.82 -9.34 22.07
N VAL A 147 -16.29 -8.16 21.69
CA VAL A 147 -17.71 -7.77 21.86
C VAL A 147 -18.63 -8.63 20.99
N LEU A 148 -18.25 -8.91 19.75
CA LEU A 148 -19.01 -9.73 18.81
C LEU A 148 -19.13 -11.18 19.30
N GLY A 149 -18.09 -11.72 19.96
CA GLY A 149 -18.13 -13.05 20.58
C GLY A 149 -19.16 -13.15 21.70
N VAL A 150 -19.22 -12.14 22.58
CA VAL A 150 -20.25 -12.03 23.63
C VAL A 150 -21.64 -11.91 23.01
N ALA A 151 -21.82 -11.02 22.02
CA ALA A 151 -23.11 -10.84 21.35
C ALA A 151 -23.58 -12.15 20.71
N THR A 152 -22.70 -12.82 19.98
CA THR A 152 -22.97 -14.13 19.36
C THR A 152 -23.44 -15.15 20.39
N ALA A 153 -22.75 -15.27 21.53
CA ALA A 153 -23.12 -16.21 22.59
C ALA A 153 -24.48 -15.93 23.25
N ARG A 154 -24.92 -14.66 23.27
CA ARG A 154 -26.21 -14.28 23.86
C ARG A 154 -27.39 -14.58 22.95
N TRP A 155 -27.18 -14.53 21.64
CA TRP A 155 -28.24 -14.75 20.66
C TRP A 155 -28.25 -16.17 20.10
N LEU A 156 -27.09 -16.82 20.06
CA LEU A 156 -26.92 -18.14 19.47
C LEU A 156 -26.40 -19.13 20.52
N PRO A 157 -27.08 -20.27 20.71
CA PRO A 157 -26.82 -21.17 21.82
C PRO A 157 -25.56 -22.03 21.62
N TRP A 158 -24.93 -22.01 20.45
CA TRP A 158 -23.86 -22.93 20.08
C TRP A 158 -22.50 -22.25 19.92
N ALA A 159 -21.46 -22.87 20.49
CA ALA A 159 -20.09 -22.37 20.45
C ALA A 159 -19.49 -22.31 19.03
N PHE A 160 -19.92 -23.21 18.14
CA PHE A 160 -19.39 -23.26 16.77
C PHE A 160 -19.88 -22.10 15.89
N MET A 161 -20.87 -21.31 16.33
CA MET A 161 -21.38 -20.16 15.56
C MET A 161 -20.36 -19.04 15.39
N THR A 162 -19.23 -19.10 16.08
CA THR A 162 -18.08 -18.22 15.86
C THR A 162 -17.47 -18.42 14.47
N VAL A 163 -17.50 -19.63 13.91
CA VAL A 163 -16.98 -19.94 12.56
C VAL A 163 -17.76 -19.20 11.46
N PRO A 164 -19.09 -19.32 11.34
CA PRO A 164 -19.83 -18.56 10.34
C PRO A 164 -19.76 -17.04 10.57
N VAL A 165 -19.63 -16.57 11.82
CA VAL A 165 -19.43 -15.14 12.11
C VAL A 165 -18.07 -14.67 11.58
N ILE A 166 -16.99 -15.42 11.81
CA ILE A 166 -15.68 -15.13 11.22
C ILE A 166 -15.78 -15.11 9.69
N GLY A 167 -16.40 -16.13 9.09
CA GLY A 167 -16.64 -16.19 7.65
C GLY A 167 -17.42 -14.98 7.13
N ALA A 168 -18.44 -14.53 7.86
CA ALA A 168 -19.18 -13.31 7.52
C ALA A 168 -18.31 -12.06 7.62
N THR A 169 -17.45 -11.93 8.63
CA THR A 169 -16.52 -10.79 8.72
C THR A 169 -15.52 -10.77 7.57
N ILE A 170 -15.01 -11.93 7.15
CA ILE A 170 -14.14 -12.07 5.97
C ILE A 170 -14.90 -11.66 4.71
N PHE A 171 -16.11 -12.19 4.52
CA PHE A 171 -16.92 -11.90 3.33
C PHE A 171 -17.30 -10.41 3.23
N ILE A 172 -17.77 -9.81 4.33
CA ILE A 172 -18.17 -8.38 4.35
C ILE A 172 -16.95 -7.50 4.11
N THR A 173 -15.82 -7.77 4.79
CA THR A 173 -14.59 -6.98 4.60
C THR A 173 -14.05 -7.16 3.18
N GLY A 174 -14.07 -8.39 2.65
CA GLY A 174 -13.65 -8.69 1.29
C GLY A 174 -14.51 -7.98 0.25
N LYS A 175 -15.85 -8.03 0.38
CA LYS A 175 -16.76 -7.42 -0.60
C LYS A 175 -16.80 -5.90 -0.55
N ILE A 176 -16.79 -5.31 0.64
CA ILE A 176 -16.70 -3.84 0.77
C ILE A 176 -15.28 -3.38 0.39
N GLY A 177 -14.27 -4.18 0.73
CA GLY A 177 -12.87 -3.92 0.42
C GLY A 177 -12.53 -4.07 -1.07
N GLU A 178 -13.18 -4.97 -1.81
CA GLU A 178 -13.08 -5.12 -3.28
C GLU A 178 -13.48 -3.82 -3.98
N ALA A 179 -14.36 -3.03 -3.37
CA ALA A 179 -14.77 -1.73 -3.85
C ALA A 179 -13.69 -0.65 -3.60
N ARG A 180 -12.39 -0.99 -3.71
CA ARG A 180 -11.20 -0.14 -3.45
C ARG A 180 -11.25 1.21 -4.17
N ILE A 181 -11.96 1.27 -5.28
CA ILE A 181 -12.12 2.46 -6.13
C ILE A 181 -13.35 3.30 -5.74
N SER A 182 -14.28 2.71 -5.00
CA SER A 182 -15.51 3.39 -4.57
C SER A 182 -15.36 4.00 -3.18
N ARG A 183 -16.13 5.06 -2.92
CA ARG A 183 -16.30 5.61 -1.56
C ARG A 183 -16.84 4.60 -0.55
N THR A 184 -17.50 3.53 -1.02
CA THR A 184 -18.01 2.50 -0.12
C THR A 184 -16.88 1.72 0.56
N ARG A 185 -15.63 1.77 0.04
CA ARG A 185 -14.44 1.20 0.69
C ARG A 185 -14.27 1.66 2.14
N PHE A 186 -14.66 2.90 2.43
CA PHE A 186 -14.57 3.48 3.76
C PHE A 186 -15.60 2.90 4.75
N LEU A 187 -16.64 2.21 4.28
CA LEU A 187 -17.59 1.50 5.15
C LEU A 187 -17.07 0.15 5.66
N GLY A 188 -15.96 -0.35 5.09
CA GLY A 188 -15.33 -1.59 5.50
C GLY A 188 -14.79 -1.50 6.94
N PHE A 189 -14.39 -2.64 7.51
CA PHE A 189 -13.69 -2.63 8.80
C PHE A 189 -12.24 -2.17 8.69
N ILE A 190 -11.68 -2.33 7.49
CA ILE A 190 -10.35 -1.92 7.11
C ILE A 190 -10.52 -1.11 5.83
N ALA A 191 -10.24 0.19 5.92
CA ALA A 191 -10.33 1.06 4.75
C ALA A 191 -9.02 0.99 3.97
N ASN A 192 -9.08 0.53 2.72
CA ASN A 192 -7.93 0.46 1.83
C ASN A 192 -7.42 1.87 1.49
N PRO A 193 -6.10 2.09 1.46
CA PRO A 193 -5.54 3.39 1.15
C PRO A 193 -5.48 3.55 -0.38
N HIS A 194 -5.15 4.74 -0.83
CA HIS A 194 -4.88 5.02 -2.23
C HIS A 194 -3.57 4.33 -2.62
N PRO A 195 -3.51 3.64 -3.77
CA PRO A 195 -2.34 2.87 -4.18
C PRO A 195 -1.11 3.74 -4.45
N SER A 196 -1.23 5.06 -4.60
CA SER A 196 -0.08 5.96 -4.78
C SER A 196 0.73 6.22 -3.50
N GLY A 197 0.15 5.99 -2.31
CA GLY A 197 0.85 6.10 -1.03
C GLY A 197 1.17 7.52 -0.58
N LEU A 198 0.96 8.51 -1.44
CA LEU A 198 1.01 9.92 -1.08
C LEU A 198 -0.20 10.23 -0.22
N SER A 199 0.03 10.59 1.05
CA SER A 199 -1.04 11.02 1.95
C SER A 199 -1.78 12.24 1.39
N GLY A 200 -1.06 13.05 0.61
CA GLY A 200 -1.59 14.18 -0.12
C GLY A 200 -2.71 13.85 -1.10
N LEU A 201 -2.81 12.63 -1.63
CA LEU A 201 -3.88 12.25 -2.57
C LEU A 201 -5.04 11.51 -1.91
N GLU A 202 -4.87 11.10 -0.64
CA GLU A 202 -5.91 10.43 0.11
C GLU A 202 -6.91 11.44 0.67
N VAL A 203 -8.16 11.37 0.23
CA VAL A 203 -9.27 12.10 0.88
C VAL A 203 -10.03 11.14 1.78
N ARG A 204 -9.35 10.66 2.83
CA ARG A 204 -9.93 9.74 3.80
C ARG A 204 -10.48 10.49 5.00
N PRO A 205 -11.76 10.28 5.37
CA PRO A 205 -12.33 10.85 6.57
C PRO A 205 -11.98 9.97 7.79
N THR A 206 -10.69 9.85 8.14
CA THR A 206 -10.18 8.91 9.15
C THR A 206 -10.89 9.03 10.50
N LEU A 207 -11.14 10.24 10.99
CA LEU A 207 -11.89 10.43 12.25
C LEU A 207 -13.34 9.92 12.15
N LEU A 208 -14.03 10.13 11.02
CA LEU A 208 -15.39 9.61 10.83
C LEU A 208 -15.37 8.08 10.75
N HIS A 209 -14.38 7.51 10.09
CA HIS A 209 -14.17 6.07 10.03
C HIS A 209 -13.94 5.48 11.44
N LEU A 210 -13.10 6.13 12.25
CA LEU A 210 -12.85 5.72 13.62
C LEU A 210 -14.14 5.75 14.47
N VAL A 211 -14.93 6.82 14.36
CA VAL A 211 -16.22 6.92 15.06
C VAL A 211 -17.21 5.88 14.55
N TRP A 212 -17.24 5.59 13.25
CA TRP A 212 -18.04 4.54 12.63
C TRP A 212 -17.71 3.16 13.22
N LEU A 213 -16.43 2.79 13.28
CA LEU A 213 -15.98 1.51 13.86
C LEU A 213 -16.27 1.42 15.36
N LEU A 214 -16.05 2.51 16.10
CA LEU A 214 -16.38 2.57 17.52
C LEU A 214 -17.88 2.41 17.74
N ALA A 215 -18.71 3.05 16.92
CA ALA A 215 -20.16 2.96 17.01
C ALA A 215 -20.67 1.55 16.69
N TRP A 216 -20.12 0.87 15.68
CA TRP A 216 -20.43 -0.54 15.41
C TRP A 216 -20.03 -1.46 16.56
N THR A 217 -18.83 -1.25 17.13
CA THR A 217 -18.38 -1.98 18.31
C THR A 217 -19.34 -1.79 19.48
N ALA A 218 -19.72 -0.53 19.78
CA ALA A 218 -20.67 -0.20 20.83
C ALA A 218 -22.07 -0.78 20.55
N MET A 219 -22.52 -0.77 19.29
CA MET A 219 -23.79 -1.36 18.87
C MET A 219 -23.82 -2.86 19.16
N MET A 220 -22.76 -3.60 18.85
CA MET A 220 -22.70 -5.04 19.17
C MET A 220 -22.73 -5.30 20.68
N ALA A 221 -22.10 -4.43 21.49
CA ALA A 221 -22.19 -4.51 22.95
C ALA A 221 -23.63 -4.28 23.43
N MET A 222 -24.34 -3.31 22.84
CA MET A 222 -25.75 -3.05 23.15
C MET A 222 -26.66 -4.20 22.72
N VAL A 223 -26.43 -4.80 21.55
CA VAL A 223 -27.15 -6.00 21.08
C VAL A 223 -27.00 -7.16 22.06
N ALA A 224 -25.80 -7.36 22.63
CA ALA A 224 -25.58 -8.37 23.66
C ALA A 224 -26.41 -8.09 24.94
N LEU A 225 -26.49 -6.82 25.37
CA LEU A 225 -27.24 -6.41 26.57
C LEU A 225 -28.76 -6.45 26.35
N LEU A 226 -29.24 -6.04 25.18
CA LEU A 226 -30.67 -6.00 24.81
C LEU A 226 -31.37 -7.35 24.94
N ARG A 227 -30.63 -8.46 24.81
CA ARG A 227 -31.16 -9.81 24.97
C ARG A 227 -31.83 -10.03 26.34
N HIS A 228 -31.31 -9.37 27.38
CA HIS A 228 -31.71 -9.56 28.78
C HIS A 228 -32.13 -8.27 29.49
N ASN A 229 -31.89 -7.10 28.89
CA ASN A 229 -32.29 -5.82 29.43
C ASN A 229 -32.89 -4.93 28.33
N ARG A 230 -34.22 -4.82 28.32
CA ARG A 230 -34.97 -3.92 27.43
C ARG A 230 -35.39 -2.62 28.11
N GLY A 231 -34.69 -2.23 29.19
CA GLY A 231 -34.94 -0.96 29.86
C GLY A 231 -34.79 0.22 28.90
N ARG A 232 -35.58 1.28 29.13
CA ARG A 232 -35.61 2.48 28.26
C ARG A 232 -34.21 3.01 27.96
N ALA A 233 -33.32 3.04 28.96
CA ALA A 233 -31.94 3.51 28.80
C ALA A 233 -31.14 2.71 27.76
N VAL A 234 -31.24 1.37 27.75
CA VAL A 234 -30.52 0.53 26.77
C VAL A 234 -31.10 0.74 25.38
N VAL A 235 -32.43 0.78 25.26
CA VAL A 235 -33.11 1.03 23.97
C VAL A 235 -32.72 2.40 23.41
N THR A 236 -32.77 3.46 24.22
CA THR A 236 -32.36 4.81 23.82
C THR A 236 -30.88 4.86 23.42
N ALA A 237 -29.99 4.23 24.19
CA ALA A 237 -28.57 4.17 23.85
C ALA A 237 -28.34 3.46 22.50
N THR A 238 -28.98 2.31 22.28
CA THR A 238 -28.93 1.59 21.00
C THR A 238 -29.40 2.47 19.84
N SER A 239 -30.54 3.16 19.99
CA SER A 239 -31.06 4.05 18.96
C SER A 239 -30.09 5.20 18.65
N MET A 240 -29.52 5.84 19.68
CA MET A 240 -28.54 6.91 19.51
C MET A 240 -27.27 6.42 18.79
N ILE A 241 -26.74 5.25 19.17
CA ILE A 241 -25.59 4.65 18.48
C ILE A 241 -25.94 4.33 17.03
N GLY A 242 -27.16 3.85 16.76
CA GLY A 242 -27.66 3.63 15.40
C GLY A 242 -27.67 4.91 14.55
N VAL A 243 -28.08 6.05 15.15
CA VAL A 243 -27.98 7.36 14.49
C VAL A 243 -26.53 7.73 14.21
N VAL A 244 -25.60 7.51 15.15
CA VAL A 244 -24.16 7.78 14.94
C VAL A 244 -23.61 6.94 13.79
N ILE A 245 -23.95 5.65 13.72
CA ILE A 245 -23.59 4.78 12.59
C ILE A 245 -24.10 5.40 11.29
N VAL A 246 -25.40 5.69 11.17
CA VAL A 246 -25.96 6.25 9.93
C VAL A 246 -25.30 7.58 9.55
N VAL A 247 -25.11 8.50 10.49
CA VAL A 247 -24.51 9.82 10.24
C VAL A 247 -23.06 9.71 9.80
N THR A 248 -22.26 8.89 10.49
CA THR A 248 -20.85 8.67 10.11
C THR A 248 -20.72 7.91 8.81
N GLY A 249 -21.57 6.91 8.55
CA GLY A 249 -21.64 6.21 7.27
C GLY A 249 -21.97 7.15 6.11
N ILE A 250 -23.00 7.98 6.24
CA ILE A 250 -23.32 9.02 5.25
C ILE A 250 -22.15 10.00 5.10
N GLY A 251 -21.54 10.42 6.20
CA GLY A 251 -20.38 11.31 6.20
C GLY A 251 -19.20 10.76 5.39
N GLN A 252 -18.94 9.46 5.49
CA GLN A 252 -17.89 8.77 4.71
C GLN A 252 -18.20 8.65 3.21
N LEU A 253 -19.48 8.70 2.84
CA LEU A 253 -19.92 8.63 1.44
C LEU A 253 -20.07 10.01 0.78
N ARG A 254 -19.88 11.10 1.54
CA ARG A 254 -20.02 12.46 1.01
C ARG A 254 -19.02 12.72 -0.11
N ALA A 255 -19.43 13.57 -1.05
CA ALA A 255 -18.53 14.06 -2.07
C ALA A 255 -17.40 14.88 -1.48
N VAL A 256 -16.21 14.70 -2.06
CA VAL A 256 -15.07 15.56 -1.82
C VAL A 256 -15.46 16.97 -2.24
N ASP A 257 -15.18 17.93 -1.36
CA ASP A 257 -15.41 19.34 -1.66
C ASP A 257 -14.59 19.75 -2.91
N PRO A 258 -15.16 20.47 -3.89
CA PRO A 258 -14.45 20.85 -5.11
C PRO A 258 -13.15 21.62 -4.86
N THR A 259 -13.05 22.44 -3.81
CA THR A 259 -11.82 23.18 -3.51
C THR A 259 -10.73 22.25 -3.03
N VAL A 260 -11.10 21.28 -2.18
CA VAL A 260 -10.20 20.21 -1.75
C VAL A 260 -9.80 19.38 -2.96
N ALA A 261 -10.74 19.03 -3.84
CA ALA A 261 -10.43 18.24 -5.02
C ALA A 261 -9.43 18.94 -5.95
N MET A 262 -9.57 20.24 -6.16
CA MET A 262 -8.61 21.04 -6.93
C MET A 262 -7.24 21.12 -6.26
N GLU A 263 -7.19 21.30 -4.93
CA GLU A 263 -5.93 21.30 -4.17
C GLU A 263 -5.20 19.95 -4.30
N ARG A 264 -5.92 18.84 -4.21
CA ARG A 264 -5.39 17.49 -4.34
C ARG A 264 -4.95 17.19 -5.78
N ALA A 265 -5.71 17.64 -6.77
CA ALA A 265 -5.33 17.53 -8.17
C ALA A 265 -4.10 18.41 -8.52
N ASP A 266 -3.85 19.51 -7.80
CA ASP A 266 -2.66 20.35 -7.98
C ASP A 266 -1.37 19.61 -7.61
N LEU A 267 -1.41 18.61 -6.72
CA LEU A 267 -0.27 17.70 -6.46
C LEU A 267 0.16 16.97 -7.74
N LEU A 268 -0.80 16.53 -8.55
CA LEU A 268 -0.51 15.85 -9.81
C LEU A 268 -0.22 16.85 -10.93
N ASN A 269 -1.02 17.91 -11.06
CA ASN A 269 -0.92 18.87 -12.14
C ASN A 269 0.31 19.80 -12.06
N ARG A 270 0.79 20.07 -10.85
CA ARG A 270 1.87 21.02 -10.55
C ARG A 270 2.78 20.49 -9.43
N PRO A 271 3.43 19.34 -9.64
CA PRO A 271 4.25 18.69 -8.63
C PRO A 271 5.35 19.62 -8.08
N GLU A 272 5.87 20.54 -8.91
CA GLU A 272 6.92 21.48 -8.54
C GLU A 272 6.56 22.41 -7.37
N ARG A 273 5.26 22.63 -7.12
CA ARG A 273 4.78 23.46 -6.00
C ARG A 273 4.76 22.72 -4.67
N HIS A 274 4.73 21.40 -4.72
CA HIS A 274 4.55 20.53 -3.56
C HIS A 274 5.83 19.75 -3.24
N GLN A 275 6.86 19.90 -4.06
CA GLN A 275 8.13 19.21 -3.93
C GLN A 275 9.21 20.11 -3.34
N ARG A 276 10.18 19.48 -2.69
CA ARG A 276 11.41 20.12 -2.26
C ARG A 276 12.53 19.70 -3.20
N CYS A 277 13.16 20.69 -3.81
CA CYS A 277 14.25 20.47 -4.74
C CYS A 277 15.61 20.74 -4.08
N VAL A 278 16.58 19.87 -4.33
CA VAL A 278 17.98 20.05 -3.95
C VAL A 278 18.84 19.89 -5.20
N VAL A 279 19.76 20.83 -5.40
CA VAL A 279 20.72 20.80 -6.49
C VAL A 279 22.01 20.13 -6.00
N ASP A 280 22.48 19.14 -6.75
CA ASP A 280 23.73 18.43 -6.53
C ASP A 280 24.50 18.31 -7.85
N GLY A 281 25.52 19.15 -8.03
CA GLY A 281 26.23 19.30 -9.30
C GLY A 281 25.31 19.78 -10.42
N THR A 282 25.22 19.00 -11.50
CA THR A 282 24.33 19.27 -12.66
C THR A 282 22.94 18.66 -12.51
N VAL A 283 22.67 17.96 -11.40
CA VAL A 283 21.41 17.27 -11.16
C VAL A 283 20.55 18.03 -10.16
N THR A 284 19.29 18.25 -10.50
CA THR A 284 18.28 18.78 -9.56
C THR A 284 17.35 17.65 -9.15
N TYR A 285 17.30 17.35 -7.86
CA TYR A 285 16.44 16.32 -7.29
C TYR A 285 15.24 16.95 -6.59
N CYS A 286 14.04 16.72 -7.11
CA CYS A 286 12.77 17.18 -6.54
C CYS A 286 11.94 15.99 -6.05
N GLY A 287 11.55 16.00 -4.77
CA GLY A 287 10.72 14.95 -4.17
C GLY A 287 9.66 15.52 -3.25
N TYR A 288 8.58 14.78 -3.03
CA TYR A 288 7.59 15.16 -2.02
C TYR A 288 8.22 15.09 -0.63
N PRO A 289 7.86 16.00 0.30
CA PRO A 289 8.43 16.01 1.65
C PRO A 289 8.31 14.68 2.38
N GLU A 290 7.19 13.97 2.22
CA GLU A 290 6.93 12.68 2.87
C GLU A 290 7.84 11.56 2.37
N THR A 291 8.39 11.69 1.17
CA THR A 291 9.23 10.68 0.48
C THR A 291 10.67 11.14 0.26
N ASP A 292 11.10 12.26 0.86
CA ASP A 292 12.45 12.85 0.66
C ASP A 292 13.57 11.87 1.03
N GLN A 293 13.29 10.90 1.91
CA GLN A 293 14.24 9.86 2.30
C GLN A 293 14.71 8.98 1.12
N HIS A 294 13.86 8.79 0.09
CA HIS A 294 14.20 8.00 -1.10
C HIS A 294 15.12 8.73 -2.08
N ARG A 295 15.34 10.04 -1.90
CA ARG A 295 16.27 10.80 -2.75
C ARG A 295 17.65 10.17 -2.81
N ARG A 296 18.15 9.60 -1.70
CA ARG A 296 19.47 8.94 -1.66
C ARG A 296 19.55 7.70 -2.55
N ASP A 297 18.46 6.96 -2.65
CA ASP A 297 18.36 5.78 -3.51
C ASP A 297 18.45 6.22 -4.98
N TRP A 298 17.74 7.29 -5.35
CA TRP A 298 17.82 7.87 -6.70
C TRP A 298 19.19 8.46 -7.00
N GLN A 299 19.79 9.18 -6.05
CA GLN A 299 21.14 9.75 -6.20
C GLN A 299 22.18 8.67 -6.50
N THR A 300 22.08 7.53 -5.82
CA THR A 300 22.98 6.39 -6.04
C THR A 300 22.84 5.84 -7.46
N ALA A 301 21.61 5.58 -7.91
CA ALA A 301 21.33 5.08 -9.25
C ALA A 301 21.76 6.07 -10.35
N VAL A 302 21.41 7.36 -10.17
CA VAL A 302 21.75 8.45 -11.11
C VAL A 302 23.26 8.63 -11.20
N GLY A 303 23.96 8.74 -10.07
CA GLY A 303 25.41 8.92 -10.04
C GLY A 303 26.17 7.78 -10.71
N ALA A 304 25.71 6.53 -10.50
CA ALA A 304 26.30 5.36 -11.13
C ALA A 304 26.19 5.38 -12.66
N VAL A 305 25.06 5.85 -13.21
CA VAL A 305 24.87 6.05 -14.66
C VAL A 305 25.75 7.20 -15.16
N LEU A 306 25.71 8.37 -14.50
CA LEU A 306 26.41 9.58 -14.94
C LEU A 306 27.93 9.40 -15.06
N VAL A 307 28.56 8.57 -14.22
CA VAL A 307 30.00 8.27 -14.31
C VAL A 307 30.37 7.52 -15.60
N GLN A 308 29.42 6.78 -16.19
CA GLN A 308 29.64 6.06 -17.45
C GLN A 308 29.41 6.91 -18.70
N LEU A 309 28.93 8.15 -18.56
CA LEU A 309 28.64 9.01 -19.70
C LEU A 309 29.87 9.81 -20.18
N PRO A 310 29.90 10.24 -21.45
CA PRO A 310 30.81 11.29 -21.91
C PRO A 310 30.62 12.58 -21.11
N VAL A 311 31.66 13.42 -21.03
CA VAL A 311 31.63 14.66 -20.25
C VAL A 311 30.55 15.60 -20.76
N GLU A 312 30.39 15.68 -22.07
CA GLU A 312 29.44 16.53 -22.78
C GLU A 312 27.97 16.17 -22.49
N VAL A 313 27.71 14.91 -22.15
CA VAL A 313 26.37 14.43 -21.76
C VAL A 313 26.16 14.60 -20.26
N ARG A 314 27.16 14.23 -19.46
CA ARG A 314 27.13 14.33 -18.00
C ARG A 314 26.95 15.78 -17.51
N ASP A 315 27.51 16.74 -18.24
CA ASP A 315 27.46 18.15 -17.87
C ASP A 315 26.14 18.83 -18.28
N ARG A 316 25.24 18.13 -18.98
CA ARG A 316 23.88 18.61 -19.27
C ARG A 316 23.06 18.68 -17.98
N PRO A 317 22.22 19.70 -17.79
CA PRO A 317 21.29 19.74 -16.67
C PRO A 317 20.36 18.52 -16.69
N LEU A 318 20.27 17.81 -15.57
CA LEU A 318 19.35 16.70 -15.38
C LEU A 318 18.37 17.04 -14.25
N VAL A 319 17.08 16.95 -14.53
CA VAL A 319 16.04 17.06 -13.50
C VAL A 319 15.53 15.66 -13.17
N VAL A 320 15.61 15.29 -11.89
CA VAL A 320 15.02 14.09 -11.33
C VAL A 320 13.88 14.53 -10.42
N SER A 321 12.66 14.49 -10.93
CA SER A 321 11.47 14.99 -10.24
C SER A 321 10.51 13.84 -9.98
N GLN A 322 10.27 13.50 -8.72
CA GLN A 322 9.35 12.42 -8.37
C GLN A 322 7.97 12.65 -9.00
N ARG A 323 7.32 11.59 -9.49
CA ARG A 323 5.98 11.69 -10.08
C ARG A 323 5.15 10.48 -9.69
N VAL A 324 3.87 10.68 -9.45
CA VAL A 324 2.94 9.56 -9.32
C VAL A 324 2.81 8.90 -10.70
N PRO A 325 3.06 7.60 -10.84
CA PRO A 325 2.88 6.94 -12.12
C PRO A 325 1.42 7.03 -12.58
N TYR A 326 1.19 7.18 -13.89
CA TYR A 326 -0.16 7.10 -14.45
C TYR A 326 -0.78 5.74 -14.18
N LEU A 327 0.02 4.67 -14.19
CA LEU A 327 -0.43 3.30 -13.94
C LEU A 327 0.05 2.84 -12.56
N VAL A 328 -0.91 2.50 -11.71
CA VAL A 328 -0.68 2.06 -10.32
C VAL A 328 -1.19 0.65 -10.09
N ALA A 329 -0.67 0.01 -9.04
CA ALA A 329 -0.99 -1.37 -8.68
C ALA A 329 -2.46 -1.57 -8.36
N ASN A 330 -3.00 -2.69 -8.84
CA ASN A 330 -4.28 -3.23 -8.40
C ASN A 330 -4.09 -4.53 -7.59
N SER A 331 -5.18 -5.05 -7.02
CA SER A 331 -5.14 -6.22 -6.14
C SER A 331 -4.86 -7.55 -6.84
N ASN A 332 -4.90 -7.58 -8.18
CA ASN A 332 -4.73 -8.79 -8.97
C ASN A 332 -3.32 -8.87 -9.60
N CYS A 333 -2.34 -8.21 -8.97
CA CYS A 333 -0.99 -8.05 -9.50
C CYS A 333 -0.94 -7.38 -10.89
N GLY A 334 -1.97 -6.62 -11.28
CA GLY A 334 -1.95 -5.85 -12.52
C GLY A 334 -1.85 -4.35 -12.25
N THR A 335 -1.98 -3.58 -13.33
CA THR A 335 -2.04 -2.12 -13.27
C THR A 335 -3.39 -1.57 -13.70
N THR A 336 -3.67 -0.35 -13.24
CA THR A 336 -4.86 0.44 -13.58
C THR A 336 -4.47 1.91 -13.59
N PRO A 337 -5.12 2.77 -14.40
CA PRO A 337 -4.92 4.21 -14.34
C PRO A 337 -5.14 4.75 -12.93
N VAL A 338 -4.26 5.61 -12.46
CA VAL A 338 -4.36 6.23 -11.14
C VAL A 338 -5.62 7.07 -11.00
N LEU A 339 -6.09 7.64 -12.12
CA LEU A 339 -7.35 8.39 -12.17
C LEU A 339 -8.55 7.53 -11.79
N GLU A 340 -8.51 6.21 -12.03
CA GLU A 340 -9.57 5.30 -11.60
C GLU A 340 -9.58 5.11 -10.09
N HIS A 341 -8.49 5.39 -9.37
CA HIS A 341 -8.42 5.26 -7.90
C HIS A 341 -8.72 6.56 -7.17
N LEU A 342 -8.80 7.66 -7.90
CA LEU A 342 -9.12 8.97 -7.37
C LEU A 342 -10.63 9.15 -7.23
N ASP A 343 -11.03 9.91 -6.21
CA ASP A 343 -12.38 10.44 -6.13
C ASP A 343 -12.72 11.22 -7.41
N SER A 344 -13.93 11.02 -7.97
CA SER A 344 -14.30 11.60 -9.27
C SER A 344 -14.03 13.11 -9.40
N PRO A 345 -14.34 13.97 -8.40
CA PRO A 345 -14.01 15.39 -8.48
C PRO A 345 -12.51 15.68 -8.59
N ILE A 346 -11.65 14.83 -8.01
CA ILE A 346 -10.18 14.96 -8.12
C ILE A 346 -9.76 14.51 -9.51
N ALA A 347 -10.21 13.34 -9.96
CA ALA A 347 -9.88 12.79 -11.28
C ALA A 347 -10.25 13.77 -12.41
N GLU A 348 -11.45 14.37 -12.34
CA GLU A 348 -11.95 15.38 -13.29
C GLU A 348 -11.12 16.68 -13.28
N ALA A 349 -10.49 17.01 -12.14
CA ALA A 349 -9.64 18.18 -12.01
C ALA A 349 -8.18 17.93 -12.47
N VAL A 350 -7.79 16.68 -12.72
CA VAL A 350 -6.47 16.34 -13.26
C VAL A 350 -6.43 16.56 -14.77
N SER A 351 -5.40 17.28 -15.22
CA SER A 351 -5.10 17.46 -16.63
C SER A 351 -3.97 16.51 -17.01
N LEU A 352 -4.27 15.49 -17.83
CA LEU A 352 -3.28 14.51 -18.29
C LEU A 352 -2.03 15.17 -18.88
N ALA A 353 -2.22 16.20 -19.73
CA ALA A 353 -1.13 16.93 -20.37
C ALA A 353 -0.22 17.70 -19.39
N ARG A 354 -0.70 18.00 -18.18
CA ARG A 354 0.10 18.65 -17.13
C ARG A 354 0.70 17.63 -16.16
N ALA A 355 -0.11 16.68 -15.70
CA ALA A 355 0.31 15.70 -14.72
C ALA A 355 1.33 14.70 -15.25
N TRP A 356 1.24 14.37 -16.54
CA TRP A 356 2.16 13.46 -17.24
C TRP A 356 2.62 14.11 -18.55
N SER A 357 3.22 15.29 -18.44
CA SER A 357 3.85 15.96 -19.57
C SER A 357 5.13 15.24 -20.02
N LEU A 358 5.43 15.34 -21.32
CA LEU A 358 6.74 15.01 -21.88
C LEU A 358 7.70 16.20 -21.66
N ASP A 359 8.23 16.30 -20.44
CA ASP A 359 9.10 17.40 -19.97
C ASP A 359 10.59 17.03 -19.92
N GLY A 360 10.94 15.80 -20.32
CA GLY A 360 12.33 15.36 -20.40
C GLY A 360 13.05 15.15 -19.08
N ALA A 361 12.34 15.28 -17.95
CA ALA A 361 12.84 14.96 -16.64
C ALA A 361 12.74 13.46 -16.35
N VAL A 362 13.59 12.97 -15.45
CA VAL A 362 13.50 11.61 -14.90
C VAL A 362 12.47 11.63 -13.78
N HIS A 363 11.52 10.69 -13.82
CA HIS A 363 10.39 10.61 -12.91
C HIS A 363 10.39 9.32 -12.11
N PRO A 364 11.22 9.22 -11.05
CA PRO A 364 11.16 8.07 -10.18
C PRO A 364 9.76 7.97 -9.54
N SER A 365 9.34 6.73 -9.30
CA SER A 365 8.08 6.44 -8.63
C SER A 365 8.09 6.98 -7.20
N VAL A 366 6.89 7.10 -6.62
CA VAL A 366 6.74 7.40 -5.19
C VAL A 366 7.30 6.27 -4.33
N TYR A 367 7.27 5.04 -4.85
CA TYR A 367 7.75 3.84 -4.18
C TYR A 367 9.10 3.38 -4.71
N PRO A 368 9.88 2.65 -3.89
CA PRO A 368 11.01 1.87 -4.37
C PRO A 368 10.58 0.96 -5.52
N ASP A 369 11.49 0.75 -6.47
CA ASP A 369 11.28 -0.17 -7.59
C ASP A 369 11.10 -1.59 -7.03
N ALA A 370 9.87 -2.10 -6.99
CA ALA A 370 9.53 -3.44 -6.53
C ALA A 370 8.89 -4.25 -7.68
N LEU A 371 9.15 -5.56 -7.69
CA LEU A 371 8.53 -6.48 -8.64
C LEU A 371 7.05 -6.74 -8.33
N PRO A 372 6.22 -7.13 -9.33
CA PRO A 372 4.85 -7.58 -9.12
C PRO A 372 4.73 -8.59 -8.00
N CYS A 373 3.95 -8.25 -6.97
CA CYS A 373 3.58 -9.17 -5.88
C CYS A 373 4.79 -9.87 -5.23
N SER A 374 5.96 -9.22 -5.27
CA SER A 374 7.21 -9.71 -4.70
C SER A 374 7.83 -8.64 -3.80
N GLU A 375 8.54 -9.10 -2.77
CA GLU A 375 9.37 -8.28 -1.89
C GLU A 375 10.71 -7.91 -2.56
N ASP A 376 10.98 -8.43 -3.76
CA ASP A 376 12.21 -8.19 -4.48
C ASP A 376 12.29 -6.76 -5.02
N SER A 377 13.16 -5.98 -4.38
CA SER A 377 13.63 -4.68 -4.89
C SER A 377 14.45 -4.85 -6.17
N LEU A 378 14.18 -3.99 -7.14
CA LEU A 378 14.99 -3.83 -8.35
C LEU A 378 16.13 -2.83 -8.18
N ASN A 379 16.36 -2.31 -6.97
CA ASN A 379 17.51 -1.49 -6.59
C ASN A 379 17.71 -0.24 -7.47
N GLY A 380 16.62 0.49 -7.76
CA GLY A 380 16.69 1.72 -8.55
C GLY A 380 16.83 1.48 -10.07
N LEU A 381 16.65 0.23 -10.54
CA LEU A 381 16.70 -0.14 -11.96
C LEU A 381 15.90 0.82 -12.83
N PHE A 382 14.68 1.18 -12.45
CA PHE A 382 13.83 2.03 -13.28
C PHE A 382 14.30 3.46 -13.28
N THR A 383 14.77 3.98 -12.15
CA THR A 383 15.42 5.29 -12.13
C THR A 383 16.64 5.28 -13.06
N ALA A 384 17.47 4.24 -13.01
CA ALA A 384 18.64 4.12 -13.87
C ALA A 384 18.29 3.95 -15.36
N MET A 385 17.22 3.21 -15.70
CA MET A 385 16.69 3.12 -17.07
C MET A 385 16.27 4.49 -17.59
N GLN A 386 15.54 5.27 -16.79
CA GLN A 386 15.09 6.61 -17.19
C GLN A 386 16.27 7.56 -17.41
N VAL A 387 17.31 7.51 -16.56
CA VAL A 387 18.54 8.29 -16.74
C VAL A 387 19.29 7.83 -17.98
N GLY A 388 19.34 6.51 -18.23
CA GLY A 388 19.91 5.93 -19.45
C GLY A 388 19.20 6.44 -20.71
N SER A 389 17.86 6.45 -20.70
CA SER A 389 17.03 7.01 -21.78
C SER A 389 17.32 8.49 -22.00
N TRP A 390 17.33 9.30 -20.94
CA TRP A 390 17.70 10.71 -21.00
C TRP A 390 19.07 10.93 -21.64
N ALA A 391 20.07 10.13 -21.25
CA ALA A 391 21.44 10.27 -21.72
C ALA A 391 21.56 10.05 -23.25
N VAL A 392 20.77 9.12 -23.80
CA VAL A 392 20.78 8.77 -25.22
C VAL A 392 19.70 9.49 -26.04
N GLY A 393 19.03 10.49 -25.45
CA GLY A 393 18.00 11.29 -26.13
C GLY A 393 16.68 10.55 -26.37
N LEU A 394 16.37 9.53 -25.57
CA LEU A 394 15.05 8.90 -25.52
C LEU A 394 14.20 9.53 -24.40
N PRO A 395 12.86 9.54 -24.54
CA PRO A 395 11.94 9.88 -23.46
C PRO A 395 12.28 9.13 -22.16
N PRO A 396 12.68 9.84 -21.09
CA PRO A 396 12.96 9.20 -19.82
C PRO A 396 11.70 8.59 -19.24
N SER A 397 10.57 9.30 -19.28
CA SER A 397 9.32 8.83 -18.71
C SER A 397 8.15 8.70 -19.69
N GLN A 398 7.16 7.91 -19.32
CA GLN A 398 5.86 7.88 -20.00
C GLN A 398 5.14 9.23 -19.90
N TRP A 399 4.24 9.51 -20.84
CA TRP A 399 3.44 10.73 -20.89
C TRP A 399 1.97 10.43 -21.24
N GLY A 400 1.10 11.41 -21.13
CA GLY A 400 -0.33 11.27 -21.46
C GLY A 400 -0.98 10.12 -20.67
N GLU A 401 -1.63 9.19 -21.38
CA GLU A 401 -2.27 8.01 -20.81
C GLU A 401 -1.34 6.79 -20.73
N GLY A 402 -0.06 7.01 -20.40
CA GLY A 402 0.95 5.95 -20.37
C GLY A 402 1.56 5.67 -21.74
N GLU A 403 1.57 6.67 -22.63
CA GLU A 403 2.24 6.62 -23.91
C GLU A 403 3.75 6.40 -23.73
N ARG A 404 4.32 5.59 -24.61
CA ARG A 404 5.75 5.26 -24.66
C ARG A 404 6.23 5.34 -26.09
N CYS A 405 7.51 5.65 -26.25
CA CYS A 405 8.16 5.61 -27.54
C CYS A 405 8.64 4.19 -27.87
N HIS A 406 8.79 3.94 -29.17
CA HIS A 406 9.32 2.70 -29.70
C HIS A 406 10.69 2.97 -30.33
N ALA A 407 11.74 2.43 -29.72
CA ALA A 407 13.12 2.52 -30.18
C ALA A 407 13.67 1.14 -30.57
N ASP A 408 12.80 0.25 -31.02
CA ASP A 408 13.08 -1.16 -31.27
C ASP A 408 14.28 -1.33 -32.22
N GLY A 409 15.29 -2.09 -31.77
CA GLY A 409 16.46 -2.42 -32.59
C GLY A 409 17.42 -1.25 -32.80
N GLN A 410 17.28 -0.15 -32.06
CA GLN A 410 18.20 0.98 -32.08
C GLN A 410 19.30 0.80 -31.01
N ALA A 411 20.55 1.10 -31.36
CA ALA A 411 21.69 1.00 -30.43
C ALA A 411 21.47 1.81 -29.14
N ARG A 412 20.86 3.00 -29.23
CA ARG A 412 20.49 3.81 -28.06
C ARG A 412 19.57 3.09 -27.07
N SER A 413 18.68 2.21 -27.56
CA SER A 413 17.78 1.43 -26.70
C SER A 413 18.58 0.44 -25.83
N ALA A 414 19.46 -0.35 -26.47
CA ALA A 414 20.34 -1.28 -25.77
C ALA A 414 21.33 -0.56 -24.82
N ILE A 415 21.84 0.61 -25.21
CA ILE A 415 22.74 1.41 -24.37
C ILE A 415 22.01 1.94 -23.13
N ALA A 416 20.79 2.47 -23.26
CA ALA A 416 19.99 2.92 -22.12
C ALA A 416 19.72 1.79 -21.11
N LEU A 417 19.40 0.59 -21.62
CA LEU A 417 19.22 -0.61 -20.80
C LEU A 417 20.52 -1.06 -20.14
N TRP A 418 21.66 -1.06 -20.84
CA TRP A 418 22.95 -1.40 -20.25
C TRP A 418 23.33 -0.41 -19.14
N LEU A 419 23.10 0.89 -19.35
CA LEU A 419 23.31 1.92 -18.32
C LEU A 419 22.48 1.64 -17.06
N SER A 420 21.29 1.05 -17.19
CA SER A 420 20.50 0.66 -16.02
C SER A 420 21.15 -0.44 -15.17
N THR A 421 21.96 -1.32 -15.79
CA THR A 421 22.66 -2.40 -15.09
C THR A 421 23.80 -1.88 -14.21
N VAL A 422 24.51 -0.83 -14.64
CA VAL A 422 25.57 -0.22 -13.84
C VAL A 422 25.03 0.57 -12.66
N GLY A 423 23.75 0.96 -12.71
CA GLY A 423 23.02 1.63 -11.63
C GLY A 423 22.75 0.74 -10.40
N GLY A 424 23.20 -0.52 -10.40
CA GLY A 424 22.87 -1.51 -9.37
C GLY A 424 21.58 -2.29 -9.64
N GLY A 425 20.96 -2.04 -10.81
CA GLY A 425 19.71 -2.67 -11.21
C GLY A 425 19.86 -4.15 -11.57
N ARG A 426 18.83 -4.94 -11.25
CA ARG A 426 18.78 -6.39 -11.54
C ARG A 426 18.08 -6.67 -12.87
N LEU A 427 18.66 -6.22 -13.99
CA LEU A 427 18.04 -6.33 -15.32
C LEU A 427 17.71 -7.79 -15.71
N GLY A 428 18.52 -8.76 -15.30
CA GLY A 428 18.23 -10.19 -15.53
C GLY A 428 16.93 -10.62 -14.84
N THR A 429 16.77 -10.25 -13.57
CA THR A 429 15.53 -10.52 -12.81
C THR A 429 14.33 -9.78 -13.40
N PHE A 430 14.53 -8.57 -13.93
CA PHE A 430 13.49 -7.86 -14.69
C PHE A 430 13.02 -8.66 -15.90
N LEU A 431 13.94 -9.24 -16.69
CA LEU A 431 13.58 -10.02 -17.87
C LEU A 431 12.93 -11.37 -17.52
N GLU A 432 13.40 -12.05 -16.46
CA GLU A 432 12.83 -13.33 -16.01
C GLU A 432 11.35 -13.23 -15.61
N ASN A 433 10.89 -12.03 -15.21
CA ASN A 433 9.52 -11.77 -14.77
C ASN A 433 8.71 -10.95 -15.77
N ALA A 434 9.30 -10.54 -16.89
CA ALA A 434 8.63 -9.79 -17.93
C ALA A 434 7.89 -10.73 -18.89
N ASP A 435 6.66 -10.36 -19.24
CA ASP A 435 5.99 -10.96 -20.38
C ASP A 435 6.54 -10.33 -21.68
N VAL A 436 6.48 -11.04 -22.80
CA VAL A 436 6.84 -10.51 -24.11
C VAL A 436 5.60 -10.52 -25.00
N ASP A 437 5.24 -9.37 -25.54
CA ASP A 437 4.07 -9.24 -26.40
C ASP A 437 4.29 -9.88 -27.78
N GLY A 438 3.23 -9.94 -28.60
CA GLY A 438 3.33 -10.52 -29.95
C GLY A 438 4.25 -9.76 -30.91
N ALA A 439 4.70 -8.55 -30.53
CA ALA A 439 5.65 -7.74 -31.27
C ALA A 439 7.09 -7.85 -30.72
N GLY A 440 7.34 -8.76 -29.77
CA GLY A 440 8.67 -8.96 -29.17
C GLY A 440 9.05 -7.90 -28.14
N ARG A 441 8.10 -7.10 -27.64
CA ARG A 441 8.36 -6.07 -26.63
C ARG A 441 8.11 -6.59 -25.24
N VAL A 442 8.93 -6.12 -24.30
CA VAL A 442 8.75 -6.40 -22.88
C VAL A 442 7.49 -5.70 -22.40
N ASP A 443 6.50 -6.52 -22.06
CA ASP A 443 5.25 -6.12 -21.44
C ASP A 443 5.42 -6.14 -19.91
N VAL A 444 5.16 -4.96 -19.32
CA VAL A 444 5.21 -4.72 -17.88
C VAL A 444 3.82 -4.41 -17.32
N THR A 445 2.75 -4.69 -18.08
CA THR A 445 1.37 -4.42 -17.66
C THR A 445 0.89 -5.33 -16.54
N SER A 446 1.46 -6.54 -16.46
CA SER A 446 1.30 -7.51 -15.37
C SER A 446 2.07 -7.15 -14.09
N TRP A 447 2.60 -5.92 -14.01
CA TRP A 447 3.39 -5.48 -12.87
C TRP A 447 2.50 -4.73 -11.88
N ASN A 448 2.80 -4.77 -10.59
CA ASN A 448 2.07 -3.98 -9.59
C ASN A 448 2.34 -2.48 -9.82
N THR A 449 3.58 -2.04 -9.86
CA THR A 449 3.91 -0.68 -10.24
C THR A 449 4.51 -0.72 -11.64
N GLN A 450 3.75 -0.27 -12.62
CA GLN A 450 4.33 -0.10 -13.95
C GLN A 450 5.46 0.92 -13.85
N PRO A 451 6.64 0.61 -14.39
CA PRO A 451 7.72 1.56 -14.42
C PRO A 451 7.28 2.80 -15.17
N THR A 452 7.64 3.97 -14.65
CA THR A 452 7.39 5.25 -15.32
C THR A 452 8.25 5.46 -16.56
N VAL A 453 8.87 4.43 -17.13
CA VAL A 453 9.79 4.51 -18.27
C VAL A 453 9.09 4.96 -19.56
N GLY A 454 9.73 5.86 -20.30
CA GLY A 454 9.19 6.43 -21.54
C GLY A 454 9.39 5.58 -22.79
N VAL A 455 10.08 4.44 -22.68
CA VAL A 455 10.44 3.58 -23.80
C VAL A 455 9.81 2.20 -23.63
N ALA A 456 9.19 1.67 -24.67
CA ALA A 456 8.84 0.26 -24.76
C ALA A 456 10.05 -0.52 -25.29
N TRP A 457 10.61 -1.41 -24.49
CA TRP A 457 11.85 -2.11 -24.80
C TRP A 457 11.60 -3.37 -25.61
N HIS A 458 12.32 -3.57 -26.71
CA HIS A 458 12.28 -4.82 -27.46
C HIS A 458 13.18 -5.88 -26.79
N GLU A 459 12.77 -7.16 -26.83
CA GLU A 459 13.48 -8.27 -26.18
C GLU A 459 14.95 -8.38 -26.66
N SER A 460 15.20 -8.12 -27.95
CA SER A 460 16.56 -8.10 -28.52
C SER A 460 17.46 -7.05 -27.87
N ASP A 461 16.92 -5.88 -27.54
CA ASP A 461 17.69 -4.78 -26.94
C ASP A 461 18.01 -5.10 -25.47
N VAL A 462 17.11 -5.77 -24.76
CA VAL A 462 17.36 -6.29 -23.41
C VAL A 462 18.43 -7.37 -23.43
N LYS A 463 18.35 -8.33 -24.36
CA LYS A 463 19.39 -9.36 -24.55
C LYS A 463 20.74 -8.75 -24.88
N ALA A 464 20.78 -7.73 -25.74
CA ALA A 464 22.00 -6.99 -26.04
C ALA A 464 22.58 -6.30 -24.80
N ALA A 465 21.75 -5.61 -24.02
CA ALA A 465 22.17 -4.97 -22.78
C ALA A 465 22.73 -5.97 -21.75
N LEU A 466 22.12 -7.16 -21.63
CA LEU A 466 22.62 -8.22 -20.76
C LEU A 466 23.98 -8.76 -21.25
N ALA A 467 24.13 -9.00 -22.56
CA ALA A 467 25.42 -9.41 -23.14
C ALA A 467 26.52 -8.34 -22.94
N MET A 468 26.15 -7.05 -22.99
CA MET A 468 27.05 -5.94 -22.64
C MET A 468 27.41 -5.95 -21.15
N ALA A 469 26.47 -6.29 -20.27
CA ALA A 469 26.70 -6.35 -18.82
C ALA A 469 27.64 -7.50 -18.39
N ASP A 470 27.79 -8.54 -19.23
CA ASP A 470 28.77 -9.62 -19.02
C ASP A 470 30.23 -9.19 -19.29
N LEU A 471 30.43 -8.04 -19.94
CA LEU A 471 31.75 -7.46 -20.17
C LEU A 471 32.18 -6.54 -19.01
N PRO A 472 33.49 -6.32 -18.81
CA PRO A 472 33.95 -5.32 -17.84
C PRO A 472 33.36 -3.93 -18.12
N VAL A 473 32.75 -3.31 -17.11
CA VAL A 473 32.09 -2.00 -17.23
C VAL A 473 32.99 -0.95 -17.88
N SER A 474 34.27 -0.91 -17.50
CA SER A 474 35.25 0.03 -18.06
C SER A 474 35.50 -0.16 -19.56
N ARG A 475 35.43 -1.40 -20.05
CA ARG A 475 35.56 -1.70 -21.49
C ARG A 475 34.35 -1.17 -22.25
N VAL A 476 33.14 -1.50 -21.79
CA VAL A 476 31.91 -1.06 -22.46
C VAL A 476 31.79 0.46 -22.42
N ALA A 477 31.93 1.07 -21.24
CA ALA A 477 31.90 2.52 -21.08
C ALA A 477 32.94 3.24 -21.96
N GLY A 478 34.16 2.71 -22.03
CA GLY A 478 35.22 3.27 -22.87
C GLY A 478 34.86 3.25 -24.35
N SER A 479 34.37 2.11 -24.86
CA SER A 479 33.93 1.98 -26.25
C SER A 479 32.73 2.88 -26.57
N LEU A 480 31.72 2.91 -25.69
CA LEU A 480 30.54 3.75 -25.90
C LEU A 480 30.90 5.25 -25.90
N LYS A 481 31.78 5.70 -24.99
CA LYS A 481 32.23 7.10 -24.97
C LYS A 481 32.97 7.50 -26.24
N ALA A 482 33.75 6.59 -26.84
CA ALA A 482 34.50 6.87 -28.06
C ALA A 482 33.62 7.02 -29.31
N SER A 483 32.45 6.38 -29.32
CA SER A 483 31.53 6.34 -30.47
C SER A 483 30.13 6.87 -30.12
N TRP A 484 30.02 7.76 -29.13
CA TRP A 484 28.74 8.13 -28.52
C TRP A 484 27.73 8.70 -29.52
N ASP A 485 28.13 9.68 -30.32
CA ASP A 485 27.25 10.36 -31.27
C ASP A 485 26.72 9.42 -32.36
N GLU A 486 27.57 8.49 -32.83
CA GLU A 486 27.19 7.48 -33.82
C GLU A 486 26.22 6.47 -33.21
N LEU A 487 26.54 5.93 -32.03
CA LEU A 487 25.74 4.89 -31.39
C LEU A 487 24.40 5.39 -30.83
N THR A 488 24.30 6.68 -30.51
CA THR A 488 23.05 7.28 -30.01
C THR A 488 22.16 7.86 -31.12
N ALA A 489 22.62 7.86 -32.38
CA ALA A 489 21.79 8.25 -33.51
C ALA A 489 20.62 7.27 -33.69
N ALA A 490 19.42 7.80 -33.96
CA ALA A 490 18.20 7.00 -34.13
C ALA A 490 18.27 5.97 -35.28
N SER A 491 19.16 6.19 -36.25
CA SER A 491 19.38 5.29 -37.39
C SER A 491 20.32 4.13 -37.10
N THR A 492 21.02 4.15 -35.97
CA THR A 492 22.09 3.18 -35.69
C THR A 492 21.49 1.91 -35.09
N PRO A 493 21.68 0.74 -35.72
CA PRO A 493 21.09 -0.51 -35.25
C PRO A 493 21.79 -1.07 -34.02
N THR A 494 21.07 -1.84 -33.20
CA THR A 494 21.63 -2.56 -32.05
C THR A 494 22.82 -3.47 -32.43
N SER A 495 22.86 -4.00 -33.65
CA SER A 495 24.00 -4.77 -34.14
C SER A 495 25.31 -3.97 -34.14
N ALA A 496 25.26 -2.65 -34.38
CA ALA A 496 26.46 -1.83 -34.42
C ALA A 496 27.17 -1.75 -33.05
N VAL A 497 26.41 -1.69 -31.95
CA VAL A 497 27.02 -1.71 -30.60
C VAL A 497 27.56 -3.10 -30.25
N LEU A 498 26.89 -4.17 -30.69
CA LEU A 498 27.37 -5.54 -30.50
C LEU A 498 28.68 -5.79 -31.27
N ASP A 499 28.74 -5.37 -32.54
CA ASP A 499 29.92 -5.49 -33.39
C ASP A 499 31.10 -4.70 -32.81
N LEU A 500 30.86 -3.46 -32.35
CA LEU A 500 31.88 -2.63 -31.70
C LEU A 500 32.50 -3.32 -30.47
N LEU A 501 31.69 -4.06 -29.72
CA LEU A 501 32.11 -4.76 -28.51
C LEU A 501 32.65 -6.17 -28.79
N GLY A 502 32.53 -6.68 -30.02
CA GLY A 502 32.87 -8.04 -30.40
C GLY A 502 31.95 -9.10 -29.76
N LEU A 503 30.68 -8.74 -29.57
CA LEU A 503 29.64 -9.63 -29.04
C LEU A 503 28.94 -10.37 -30.19
N PRO A 504 28.38 -11.57 -29.93
CA PRO A 504 27.58 -12.27 -30.94
C PRO A 504 26.41 -11.43 -31.42
N SER A 505 26.07 -11.55 -32.71
CA SER A 505 24.88 -10.93 -33.27
C SER A 505 23.62 -11.50 -32.60
N ILE A 506 22.71 -10.61 -32.27
CA ILE A 506 21.38 -10.92 -31.75
C ILE A 506 20.39 -10.52 -32.84
N GLU A 507 19.50 -11.43 -33.20
CA GLU A 507 18.44 -11.13 -34.16
C GLU A 507 17.55 -10.02 -33.58
N ALA A 508 17.63 -8.84 -34.20
CA ALA A 508 16.86 -7.67 -33.85
C ALA A 508 15.94 -7.31 -35.02
N PRO A 509 14.77 -6.70 -34.77
CA PRO A 509 13.95 -6.15 -35.83
C PRO A 509 14.75 -5.11 -36.61
N ALA A 510 14.38 -4.90 -37.87
CA ALA A 510 14.90 -3.76 -38.63
C ALA A 510 14.62 -2.48 -37.86
N VAL A 511 15.57 -1.55 -37.85
CA VAL A 511 15.46 -0.25 -37.18
C VAL A 511 14.12 0.38 -37.52
N ALA A 512 13.22 0.44 -36.55
CA ALA A 512 11.93 1.07 -36.76
C ALA A 512 12.14 2.56 -37.07
N ARG A 513 11.28 3.15 -37.92
CA ARG A 513 11.27 4.61 -38.07
C ARG A 513 11.16 5.23 -36.68
N ASP A 514 11.97 6.24 -36.41
CA ASP A 514 11.97 6.90 -35.11
C ASP A 514 10.57 7.43 -34.79
N GLN A 515 9.92 6.80 -33.81
CA GLN A 515 8.62 7.18 -33.28
C GLN A 515 8.78 7.89 -31.93
N CYS A 516 10.01 8.22 -31.54
CA CYS A 516 10.27 8.93 -30.30
C CYS A 516 10.04 10.43 -30.53
N PRO A 517 9.15 11.07 -29.74
CA PRO A 517 9.04 12.52 -29.80
C PRO A 517 10.38 13.15 -29.39
N ALA A 518 10.72 14.27 -30.02
CA ALA A 518 11.86 15.06 -29.59
C ALA A 518 11.60 15.56 -28.17
N VAL A 519 12.43 15.13 -27.23
CA VAL A 519 12.41 15.62 -25.86
C VAL A 519 13.21 16.92 -25.85
N THR A 520 12.56 18.02 -25.53
CA THR A 520 13.29 19.29 -25.33
C THR A 520 13.82 19.26 -23.90
N PRO A 521 15.14 19.33 -23.68
CA PRO A 521 15.72 19.34 -22.34
C PRO A 521 15.39 20.60 -21.55
#